data_AF-A0A1Q9P6D4-F1
#
_entry.id   AF-A0A1Q9P6D4-F1
#
_cell.length_a   1.000
_cell.length_b   1.000
_cell.length_c   1.000
_cell.angle_alpha   90.00
_cell.angle_beta   90.00
_cell.angle_gamma   90.00
#
_symmetry.space_group_name_H-M   'P 1'
#
loop_
_entity.id
_entity.type
_entity.pdbx_description
1 polymer ?
#
loop_
_entity_poly.entity_id
_entity_poly.type
_entity_poly.pdbx_seq_one_letter_code
_entity_poly.pdbx_strand_id
1 'polypeptide(L)'
;MSYAYGSEEMEREIEIGIVGAFGWAVIEFEAVLFQKFLVMSGPTSLITEDMFRKYLLNMEAKGFVAPVDFQGKKAWKRLVIESDIDEPAMTPEEVKDFIAKAQAASKKKKKRDVSSEHRIRESKKLADRIIRTLEQVMPKAKARRKPWEPTLISHIEGMHKALIESKGEFLKYLKKNIPSAYEQMEKMLNSNGEEVLLLSLRVIESGQRAYPPQ
;
A
#
# COMPACT_ATOMS: atom_id res chain seq x y z
N MET A 1 -11.33 -3.33 -25.89
CA MET A 1 -10.04 -4.02 -25.67
C MET A 1 -9.07 -2.98 -25.11
N SER A 2 -8.62 -3.10 -23.85
CA SER A 2 -7.41 -2.42 -23.30
C SER A 2 -7.18 -2.56 -21.78
N TYR A 3 -7.99 -3.32 -21.02
CA TYR A 3 -7.83 -3.39 -19.55
C TYR A 3 -6.68 -4.27 -19.01
N ALA A 4 -5.95 -4.99 -19.87
CA ALA A 4 -4.87 -5.90 -19.44
C ALA A 4 -3.52 -5.20 -19.22
N TYR A 5 -3.27 -4.07 -19.89
CA TYR A 5 -1.97 -3.39 -19.84
C TYR A 5 -1.66 -2.77 -18.48
N GLY A 6 -2.67 -2.32 -17.73
CA GLY A 6 -2.45 -1.66 -16.44
C GLY A 6 -2.10 -2.60 -15.28
N SER A 7 -2.42 -3.89 -15.35
CA SER A 7 -2.09 -4.82 -14.26
C SER A 7 -0.66 -5.32 -14.33
N GLU A 8 -0.16 -5.64 -15.52
CA GLU A 8 1.23 -6.11 -15.69
C GLU A 8 2.25 -5.00 -15.38
N GLU A 9 1.94 -3.77 -15.75
CA GLU A 9 2.77 -2.60 -15.41
C GLU A 9 2.83 -2.35 -13.90
N MET A 10 1.69 -2.46 -13.21
CA MET A 10 1.63 -2.36 -11.75
C MET A 10 2.36 -3.50 -11.05
N GLU A 11 2.24 -4.74 -11.53
CA GLU A 11 3.00 -5.88 -11.00
C GLU A 11 4.51 -5.65 -11.15
N ARG A 12 4.93 -5.11 -12.30
CA ARG A 12 6.35 -4.78 -12.55
C ARG A 12 6.86 -3.68 -11.63
N GLU A 13 6.09 -2.62 -11.41
CA GLU A 13 6.45 -1.55 -10.46
C GLU A 13 6.64 -2.09 -9.04
N ILE A 14 5.78 -3.02 -8.61
CA ILE A 14 5.88 -3.66 -7.31
C ILE A 14 7.15 -4.52 -7.23
N GLU A 15 7.47 -5.30 -8.26
CA GLU A 15 8.68 -6.13 -8.31
C GLU A 15 9.95 -5.29 -8.23
N ILE A 16 10.02 -4.20 -9.01
CA ILE A 16 11.11 -3.21 -8.95
C ILE A 16 11.21 -2.62 -7.54
N GLY A 17 10.07 -2.24 -6.96
CA GLY A 17 10.01 -1.71 -5.60
C GLY A 17 10.53 -2.70 -4.55
N ILE A 18 10.18 -3.98 -4.68
CA ILE A 18 10.64 -5.04 -3.77
C ILE A 18 12.15 -5.24 -3.88
N VAL A 19 12.70 -5.27 -5.09
CA VAL A 19 14.15 -5.39 -5.28
C VAL A 19 14.89 -4.16 -4.75
N GLY A 20 14.34 -2.97 -4.97
CA GLY A 20 14.84 -1.72 -4.38
C GLY A 20 14.82 -1.72 -2.86
N ALA A 21 13.82 -2.35 -2.23
CA ALA A 21 13.68 -2.41 -0.78
C ALA A 21 14.80 -3.21 -0.08
N PHE A 22 15.53 -4.06 -0.80
CA PHE A 22 16.75 -4.70 -0.28
C PHE A 22 17.88 -3.67 -0.05
N GLY A 23 17.94 -2.62 -0.88
CA GLY A 23 19.06 -1.68 -0.91
C GLY A 23 20.40 -2.41 -1.11
N TRP A 24 21.30 -2.27 -0.14
CA TRP A 24 22.61 -2.93 -0.14
C TRP A 24 22.59 -4.34 0.47
N ALA A 25 21.48 -4.76 1.09
CA ALA A 25 21.39 -6.05 1.76
C ALA A 25 21.19 -7.18 0.74
N VAL A 26 21.91 -8.29 0.91
CA VAL A 26 21.71 -9.51 0.09
C VAL A 26 20.57 -10.36 0.66
N ILE A 27 20.36 -10.32 1.98
CA ILE A 27 19.33 -11.08 2.70
C ILE A 27 18.56 -10.11 3.58
N GLU A 28 17.24 -10.22 3.58
CA GLU A 28 16.35 -9.46 4.46
C GLU A 28 15.23 -10.30 5.05
N PHE A 29 14.82 -9.97 6.28
CA PHE A 29 13.66 -10.61 6.91
C PHE A 29 12.38 -10.16 6.22
N GLU A 30 11.41 -11.06 6.04
CA GLU A 30 10.17 -10.75 5.29
C GLU A 30 9.45 -9.50 5.83
N ALA A 31 9.31 -9.39 7.16
CA ALA A 31 8.65 -8.26 7.80
C ALA A 31 9.43 -6.94 7.61
N VAL A 32 10.77 -7.00 7.67
CA VAL A 32 11.63 -5.82 7.48
C VAL A 32 11.61 -5.39 6.03
N LEU A 33 11.70 -6.33 5.10
CA LEU A 33 11.64 -6.07 3.67
C LEU A 33 10.29 -5.46 3.29
N PHE A 34 9.18 -5.96 3.85
CA PHE A 34 7.86 -5.38 3.65
C PHE A 34 7.78 -3.93 4.16
N GLN A 35 8.31 -3.66 5.35
CA GLN A 35 8.34 -2.31 5.90
C GLN A 35 9.18 -1.36 5.04
N LYS A 36 10.36 -1.80 4.58
CA LYS A 36 11.23 -1.02 3.68
C LYS A 36 10.53 -0.72 2.36
N PHE A 37 9.89 -1.72 1.76
CA PHE A 37 9.10 -1.57 0.53
C PHE A 37 8.00 -0.52 0.69
N LEU A 38 7.23 -0.56 1.78
CA LEU A 38 6.17 0.43 2.04
C LEU A 38 6.71 1.86 2.21
N VAL A 39 7.94 2.02 2.71
CA VAL A 39 8.59 3.33 2.86
C VAL A 39 9.14 3.83 1.54
N MET A 40 9.72 2.95 0.72
CA MET A 40 10.46 3.31 -0.49
C MET A 40 9.58 3.43 -1.74
N SER A 41 8.59 2.56 -1.88
CA SER A 41 7.81 2.43 -3.13
C SER A 41 6.60 3.38 -3.22
N GLY A 42 6.45 4.30 -2.25
CA GLY A 42 5.49 5.40 -2.31
C GLY A 42 4.00 4.98 -2.39
N PRO A 43 3.10 5.91 -2.73
CA PRO A 43 1.65 5.69 -2.71
C PRO A 43 1.13 4.67 -3.75
N THR A 44 1.92 4.35 -4.77
CA THR A 44 1.55 3.43 -5.86
C THR A 44 1.69 1.95 -5.46
N SER A 45 2.44 1.65 -4.40
CA SER A 45 2.75 0.28 -3.93
C SER A 45 2.01 -0.12 -2.65
N LEU A 46 0.83 0.45 -2.38
CA LEU A 46 0.01 0.08 -1.23
C LEU A 46 -0.58 -1.32 -1.40
N ILE A 47 0.13 -2.32 -0.88
CA ILE A 47 -0.29 -3.72 -0.84
C ILE A 47 -0.26 -4.24 0.61
N THR A 48 -1.07 -5.26 0.88
CA THR A 48 -1.06 -5.96 2.18
C THR A 48 0.16 -6.87 2.30
N GLU A 49 0.51 -7.26 3.53
CA GLU A 49 1.61 -8.22 3.77
C GLU A 49 1.36 -9.54 3.04
N ASP A 50 0.11 -10.01 2.98
CA ASP A 50 -0.25 -11.21 2.23
C ASP A 50 -0.07 -11.05 0.73
N MET A 51 -0.37 -9.88 0.17
CA MET A 51 -0.10 -9.58 -1.24
C MET A 51 1.40 -9.51 -1.50
N PHE A 52 2.15 -8.83 -0.62
CA PHE A 52 3.59 -8.77 -0.69
C PHE A 52 4.22 -10.16 -0.67
N ARG A 53 3.73 -11.06 0.20
CA ARG A 53 4.15 -12.46 0.23
C ARG A 53 3.83 -13.20 -1.07
N LYS A 54 2.68 -12.92 -1.71
CA LYS A 54 2.37 -13.47 -3.05
C LYS A 54 3.33 -12.95 -4.10
N TYR A 55 3.71 -11.67 -4.07
CA TYR A 55 4.72 -11.14 -4.97
C TYR A 55 6.09 -11.77 -4.74
N LEU A 56 6.51 -11.97 -3.50
CA LEU A 56 7.77 -12.68 -3.21
C LEU A 56 7.78 -14.11 -3.74
N LEU A 57 6.66 -14.84 -3.62
CA LEU A 57 6.51 -16.18 -4.22
C LEU A 57 6.52 -16.15 -5.75
N ASN A 58 5.91 -15.14 -6.36
CA ASN A 58 5.96 -14.97 -7.82
C ASN A 58 7.36 -14.61 -8.30
N MET A 59 8.05 -13.72 -7.57
CA MET A 59 9.43 -13.33 -7.82
C MET A 59 10.40 -14.49 -7.59
N GLU A 60 10.12 -15.39 -6.64
CA GLU A 60 10.84 -16.65 -6.48
C GLU A 60 10.69 -17.54 -7.72
N ALA A 61 9.47 -17.71 -8.21
CA ALA A 61 9.22 -18.48 -9.42
C ALA A 61 9.89 -17.86 -10.67
N LYS A 62 10.07 -16.55 -10.69
CA LYS A 62 10.81 -15.79 -11.72
C LYS A 62 12.33 -15.81 -11.50
N GLY A 63 12.81 -16.29 -10.35
CA GLY A 63 14.25 -16.32 -10.03
C GLY A 63 14.84 -15.01 -9.54
N PHE A 64 14.02 -14.02 -9.15
CA PHE A 64 14.49 -12.72 -8.66
C PHE A 64 14.89 -12.76 -7.17
N VAL A 65 14.22 -13.60 -6.39
CA VAL A 65 14.50 -13.79 -4.95
C VAL A 65 14.46 -15.28 -4.60
N ALA A 66 15.04 -15.66 -3.47
CA ALA A 66 14.90 -17.01 -2.91
C ALA A 66 14.55 -16.95 -1.42
N PRO A 67 13.64 -17.81 -0.92
CA PRO A 67 13.39 -17.91 0.50
C PRO A 67 14.61 -18.52 1.20
N VAL A 68 14.95 -17.99 2.37
CA VAL A 68 16.00 -18.50 3.24
C VAL A 68 15.52 -18.49 4.67
N ASP A 69 15.91 -19.50 5.45
CA ASP A 69 15.78 -19.45 6.90
C ASP A 69 17.05 -18.83 7.46
N PHE A 70 16.91 -17.73 8.19
CA PHE A 70 18.02 -17.09 8.87
C PHE A 70 17.67 -16.89 10.33
N GLN A 71 18.42 -17.55 11.22
CA GLN A 71 18.20 -17.52 12.67
C GLN A 71 16.78 -17.97 13.10
N GLY A 72 16.20 -18.96 12.40
CA GLY A 72 14.86 -19.48 12.72
C GLY A 72 13.73 -18.55 12.30
N LYS A 73 14.02 -17.57 11.45
CA LYS A 73 13.06 -16.60 10.92
C LYS A 73 13.07 -16.61 9.41
N LYS A 74 11.89 -16.41 8.84
CA LYS A 74 11.72 -16.34 7.39
C LYS A 74 12.37 -15.07 6.83
N ALA A 75 13.31 -15.29 5.91
CA ALA A 75 14.02 -14.24 5.20
C ALA A 75 14.02 -14.55 3.70
N TRP A 76 14.44 -13.56 2.94
CA TRP A 76 14.50 -13.59 1.49
C TRP A 76 15.87 -13.12 1.05
N LYS A 77 16.46 -13.83 0.08
CA LYS A 77 17.73 -13.50 -0.54
C LYS A 77 17.47 -12.90 -1.92
N ARG A 78 18.08 -11.76 -2.22
CA ARG A 78 18.06 -11.15 -3.56
C ARG A 78 18.97 -11.93 -4.51
N LEU A 79 18.48 -12.24 -5.71
CA LEU A 79 19.22 -12.96 -6.75
C LEU A 79 19.56 -12.11 -7.99
N VAL A 80 18.86 -10.98 -8.18
CA VAL A 80 19.06 -10.03 -9.30
C VAL A 80 19.40 -8.63 -8.79
N ILE A 81 20.10 -7.82 -9.60
CA ILE A 81 20.40 -6.41 -9.28
C ILE A 81 19.30 -5.51 -9.88
N GLU A 82 19.05 -4.33 -9.30
CA GLU A 82 18.02 -3.37 -9.76
C GLU A 82 18.13 -3.05 -11.26
N SER A 83 19.35 -3.05 -11.82
CA SER A 83 19.64 -2.83 -13.25
C SER A 83 19.25 -4.00 -14.17
N ASP A 84 19.02 -5.19 -13.61
CA ASP A 84 18.72 -6.41 -14.38
C ASP A 84 17.21 -6.63 -14.57
N ILE A 85 16.35 -5.83 -13.91
CA ILE A 85 14.88 -5.89 -14.04
C ILE A 85 14.39 -5.15 -15.28
N ASP A 86 15.27 -4.40 -15.94
CA ASP A 86 15.15 -4.06 -17.35
C ASP A 86 15.71 -5.20 -18.19
N GLU A 87 14.96 -6.31 -18.28
CA GLU A 87 15.44 -7.41 -19.12
C GLU A 87 15.40 -7.00 -20.62
N PRO A 88 16.52 -7.20 -21.35
CA PRO A 88 16.57 -7.08 -22.80
C PRO A 88 15.62 -8.09 -23.43
N ALA A 89 15.05 -7.71 -24.58
CA ALA A 89 14.03 -8.48 -25.31
C ALA A 89 14.37 -9.99 -25.39
N MET A 90 13.72 -10.80 -24.56
CA MET A 90 13.73 -12.25 -24.69
C MET A 90 13.29 -12.63 -26.11
N THR A 91 13.98 -13.61 -26.70
CA THR A 91 13.64 -14.05 -28.04
C THR A 91 12.32 -14.83 -28.02
N PRO A 92 11.53 -14.81 -29.10
CA PRO A 92 10.22 -15.49 -29.17
C PRO A 92 10.28 -17.01 -28.91
N GLU A 93 11.46 -17.62 -28.97
CA GLU A 93 11.70 -19.04 -28.73
C GLU A 93 11.78 -19.36 -27.23
N GLU A 94 12.44 -18.51 -26.43
CA GLU A 94 12.56 -18.66 -24.98
C GLU A 94 11.21 -18.44 -24.27
N VAL A 95 10.39 -17.51 -24.80
CA VAL A 95 9.04 -17.25 -24.31
C VAL A 95 8.12 -18.46 -24.51
N LYS A 96 8.26 -19.21 -25.61
CA LYS A 96 7.45 -20.41 -25.88
C LYS A 96 7.76 -21.53 -24.89
N ASP A 97 9.03 -21.74 -24.57
CA ASP A 97 9.46 -22.77 -23.61
C ASP A 97 9.04 -22.42 -22.17
N PHE A 98 9.04 -21.11 -21.83
CA PHE A 98 8.56 -20.63 -20.53
C PHE A 98 7.04 -20.77 -20.39
N ILE A 99 6.27 -20.43 -21.43
CA ILE A 99 4.82 -20.60 -21.46
C ILE A 99 4.44 -22.09 -21.39
N ALA A 100 5.17 -22.97 -22.07
CA ALA A 100 4.93 -24.41 -22.01
C ALA A 100 5.17 -24.98 -20.59
N LYS A 101 6.23 -24.54 -19.91
CA LYS A 101 6.50 -24.91 -18.50
C LYS A 101 5.45 -24.34 -17.53
N ALA A 102 5.02 -23.09 -17.72
CA ALA A 102 4.00 -22.44 -16.88
C ALA A 102 2.60 -23.06 -17.06
N GLN A 103 2.24 -23.49 -18.27
CA GLN A 103 0.97 -24.18 -18.55
C GLN A 103 0.93 -25.60 -18.01
N ALA A 104 2.09 -26.27 -17.89
CA ALA A 104 2.19 -27.56 -17.22
C ALA A 104 2.00 -27.43 -15.69
N ALA A 105 2.47 -26.33 -15.09
CA ALA A 105 2.34 -26.05 -13.66
C ALA A 105 0.95 -25.51 -13.25
N SER A 106 0.24 -24.83 -14.15
CA SER A 106 -1.03 -24.14 -13.83
C SER A 106 -2.28 -25.03 -13.81
N LYS A 107 -2.19 -26.31 -14.21
CA LYS A 107 -3.32 -27.26 -14.11
C LYS A 107 -3.68 -27.69 -12.68
N LYS A 108 -2.98 -27.21 -11.66
CA LYS A 108 -3.33 -27.43 -10.24
C LYS A 108 -3.18 -26.14 -9.41
N LYS A 109 -4.17 -25.22 -9.46
CA LYS A 109 -4.83 -24.61 -8.27
C LYS A 109 -5.83 -23.51 -8.66
N LYS A 110 -6.96 -23.53 -7.96
CA LYS A 110 -8.21 -22.78 -8.10
C LYS A 110 -8.18 -21.41 -7.38
N LYS A 111 -8.99 -20.49 -7.91
CA LYS A 111 -9.64 -19.30 -7.29
C LYS A 111 -8.75 -18.08 -6.94
N ARG A 112 -8.75 -17.09 -7.84
CA ARG A 112 -8.44 -15.67 -7.53
C ARG A 112 -9.48 -15.13 -6.55
N ASP A 113 -9.00 -14.52 -5.46
CA ASP A 113 -9.83 -14.00 -4.37
C ASP A 113 -10.24 -12.54 -4.69
N VAL A 114 -11.52 -12.35 -5.01
CA VAL A 114 -12.13 -11.06 -5.41
C VAL A 114 -12.21 -10.07 -4.21
N SER A 115 -11.95 -10.55 -2.99
CA SER A 115 -12.08 -9.82 -1.73
C SER A 115 -11.09 -8.66 -1.56
N SER A 116 -9.84 -8.80 -2.00
CA SER A 116 -8.77 -7.83 -1.69
C SER A 116 -8.83 -6.56 -2.55
N GLU A 117 -9.19 -6.67 -3.83
CA GLU A 117 -9.34 -5.50 -4.71
C GLU A 117 -10.54 -4.64 -4.30
N HIS A 118 -11.57 -5.29 -3.75
CA HIS A 118 -12.75 -4.60 -3.21
C HIS A 118 -12.37 -3.69 -2.03
N ARG A 119 -11.60 -4.20 -1.08
CA ARG A 119 -11.18 -3.44 0.12
C ARG A 119 -10.34 -2.19 -0.21
N ILE A 120 -9.49 -2.26 -1.24
CA ILE A 120 -8.68 -1.10 -1.68
C ILE A 120 -9.55 -0.05 -2.37
N ARG A 121 -10.55 -0.46 -3.16
CA ARG A 121 -11.52 0.48 -3.74
C ARG A 121 -12.40 1.13 -2.68
N GLU A 122 -12.80 0.37 -1.66
CA GLU A 122 -13.56 0.87 -0.52
C GLU A 122 -12.76 1.87 0.31
N SER A 123 -11.47 1.61 0.56
CA SER A 123 -10.63 2.53 1.33
C SER A 123 -10.36 3.85 0.62
N LYS A 124 -10.22 3.86 -0.72
CA LYS A 124 -10.15 5.09 -1.52
C LYS A 124 -11.43 5.90 -1.45
N LYS A 125 -12.59 5.25 -1.61
CA LYS A 125 -13.90 5.92 -1.47
C LYS A 125 -14.11 6.50 -0.06
N LEU A 126 -13.66 5.77 0.95
CA LEU A 126 -13.75 6.19 2.34
C LEU A 126 -12.76 7.34 2.64
N ALA A 127 -11.57 7.33 2.06
CA ALA A 127 -10.61 8.44 2.13
C ALA A 127 -11.21 9.74 1.56
N ASP A 128 -11.83 9.68 0.38
CA ASP A 128 -12.52 10.84 -0.21
C ASP A 128 -13.65 11.34 0.68
N ARG A 129 -14.37 10.43 1.34
CA ARG A 129 -15.46 10.78 2.25
C ARG A 129 -14.94 11.48 3.51
N ILE A 130 -13.84 11.00 4.07
CA ILE A 130 -13.18 11.61 5.24
C ILE A 130 -12.70 13.03 4.88
N ILE A 131 -12.03 13.21 3.74
CA ILE A 131 -11.59 14.54 3.26
C ILE A 131 -12.79 15.48 3.15
N ARG A 132 -13.87 15.05 2.48
CA ARG A 132 -15.07 15.89 2.30
C ARG A 132 -15.73 16.26 3.63
N THR A 133 -15.85 15.32 4.57
CA THR A 133 -16.38 15.59 5.91
C THR A 133 -15.53 16.64 6.62
N LEU A 134 -14.20 16.48 6.61
CA LEU A 134 -13.28 17.42 7.26
C LEU A 134 -13.27 18.79 6.57
N GLU A 135 -13.34 18.85 5.24
CA GLU A 135 -13.44 20.11 4.50
C GLU A 135 -14.77 20.85 4.69
N GLN A 136 -15.85 20.13 5.00
CA GLN A 136 -17.15 20.72 5.30
C GLN A 136 -17.19 21.29 6.71
N VAL A 137 -16.53 20.64 7.67
CA VAL A 137 -16.56 21.05 9.08
C VAL A 137 -15.45 22.04 9.45
N MET A 138 -14.38 22.11 8.65
CA MET A 138 -13.31 23.07 8.86
C MET A 138 -13.53 24.33 8.00
N PRO A 139 -13.18 25.52 8.51
CA PRO A 139 -13.33 26.76 7.75
C PRO A 139 -12.49 26.75 6.46
N LYS A 140 -13.18 26.85 5.32
CA LYS A 140 -12.60 27.12 4.00
C LYS A 140 -12.16 28.58 3.94
N ALA A 141 -10.97 28.90 4.43
CA ALA A 141 -10.48 30.27 4.29
C ALA A 141 -8.96 30.35 4.23
N LYS A 142 -8.42 30.43 3.00
CA LYS A 142 -7.08 30.99 2.74
C LYS A 142 -6.93 32.44 3.25
N ALA A 143 -8.03 33.12 3.63
CA ALA A 143 -8.04 34.51 4.08
C ALA A 143 -8.31 34.73 5.59
N ARG A 144 -8.60 33.68 6.39
CA ARG A 144 -8.92 33.83 7.83
C ARG A 144 -8.21 32.85 8.77
N ARG A 145 -7.34 31.98 8.27
CA ARG A 145 -6.60 31.04 9.12
C ARG A 145 -5.58 31.79 9.96
N LYS A 146 -5.67 31.63 11.28
CA LYS A 146 -4.62 32.10 12.18
C LYS A 146 -3.41 31.16 12.02
N PRO A 147 -2.16 31.64 12.11
CA PRO A 147 -0.96 30.83 11.88
C PRO A 147 -0.84 29.55 12.72
N TRP A 148 -1.56 29.48 13.85
CA TRP A 148 -1.54 28.37 14.79
C TRP A 148 -2.71 27.38 14.64
N GLU A 149 -3.61 27.57 13.67
CA GLU A 149 -4.70 26.63 13.42
C GLU A 149 -4.16 25.39 12.70
N PRO A 150 -4.39 24.17 13.23
CA PRO A 150 -3.91 22.95 12.59
C PRO A 150 -4.49 22.80 11.19
N THR A 151 -3.66 22.39 10.24
CA THR A 151 -4.09 22.13 8.87
C THR A 151 -4.93 20.85 8.80
N LEU A 152 -5.66 20.68 7.68
CA LEU A 152 -6.37 19.42 7.39
C LEU A 152 -5.46 18.21 7.58
N ILE A 153 -4.22 18.31 7.10
CA ILE A 153 -3.22 17.26 7.17
C ILE A 153 -2.80 17.00 8.62
N SER A 154 -2.58 18.05 9.42
CA SER A 154 -2.25 17.88 10.84
C SER A 154 -3.36 17.14 11.61
N HIS A 155 -4.61 17.41 11.25
CA HIS A 155 -5.75 16.69 11.80
C HIS A 155 -5.82 15.23 11.36
N ILE A 156 -5.55 14.95 10.09
CA ILE A 156 -5.48 13.57 9.56
C ILE A 156 -4.36 12.78 10.24
N GLU A 157 -3.17 13.37 10.40
CA GLU A 157 -2.05 12.74 11.09
C GLU A 157 -2.34 12.50 12.58
N GLY A 158 -3.00 13.47 13.24
CA GLY A 158 -3.44 13.32 14.64
C GLY A 158 -4.48 12.22 14.81
N MET A 159 -5.44 12.13 13.88
CA MET A 159 -6.44 11.07 13.83
C MET A 159 -5.82 9.70 13.58
N HIS A 160 -4.88 9.61 12.65
CA HIS A 160 -4.18 8.37 12.34
C HIS A 160 -3.38 7.86 13.54
N LYS A 161 -2.60 8.71 14.20
CA LYS A 161 -1.87 8.37 15.44
C LYS A 161 -2.81 7.91 16.55
N ALA A 162 -3.90 8.66 16.77
CA ALA A 162 -4.87 8.32 17.81
C ALA A 162 -5.58 6.98 17.54
N LEU A 163 -5.85 6.66 16.27
CA LEU A 163 -6.49 5.41 15.89
C LEU A 163 -5.55 4.20 15.94
N ILE A 164 -4.24 4.40 15.74
CA ILE A 164 -3.22 3.38 15.98
C ILE A 164 -3.19 3.00 17.48
N GLU A 165 -3.35 3.97 18.37
CA GLU A 165 -3.37 3.72 19.81
C GLU A 165 -4.64 2.99 20.25
N SER A 166 -5.82 3.50 19.87
CA SER A 166 -7.10 2.79 20.03
C SER A 166 -8.27 3.56 19.40
N LYS A 167 -9.38 2.86 19.20
CA LYS A 167 -10.70 3.47 18.94
C LYS A 167 -11.05 4.60 19.92
N GLY A 168 -10.74 4.42 21.22
CA GLY A 168 -11.07 5.36 22.28
C GLY A 168 -10.28 6.67 22.16
N GLU A 169 -8.98 6.58 21.91
CA GLU A 169 -8.12 7.74 21.73
C GLU A 169 -8.46 8.49 20.43
N PHE A 170 -8.86 7.80 19.36
CA PHE A 170 -9.39 8.43 18.15
C PHE A 170 -10.64 9.30 18.41
N LEU A 171 -11.63 8.74 19.13
CA LEU A 171 -12.85 9.47 19.47
C LEU A 171 -12.57 10.66 20.40
N LYS A 172 -11.65 10.49 21.34
CA LYS A 172 -11.20 11.55 22.25
C LYS A 172 -10.46 12.66 21.49
N TYR A 173 -9.63 12.32 20.51
CA TYR A 173 -8.99 13.28 19.62
C TYR A 173 -10.03 14.12 18.86
N LEU A 174 -11.06 13.47 18.29
CA LEU A 174 -12.13 14.14 17.57
C LEU A 174 -12.93 15.09 18.46
N LYS A 175 -13.34 14.64 19.66
CA LYS A 175 -14.05 15.50 20.64
C LYS A 175 -13.26 16.75 21.02
N LYS A 176 -11.94 16.64 21.08
CA LYS A 176 -11.06 17.74 21.50
C LYS A 176 -10.73 18.70 20.37
N ASN A 177 -10.46 18.18 19.17
CA ASN A 177 -9.86 18.95 18.08
C ASN A 177 -10.83 19.25 16.93
N ILE A 178 -11.81 18.39 16.67
CA ILE A 178 -12.78 18.54 15.58
C ILE A 178 -14.18 18.08 16.04
N PRO A 179 -14.79 18.74 17.05
CA PRO A 179 -16.03 18.26 17.66
C PRO A 179 -17.18 18.12 16.64
N SER A 180 -17.21 19.00 15.63
CA SER A 180 -18.19 19.00 14.54
C SER A 180 -18.09 17.79 13.61
N ALA A 181 -16.94 17.12 13.53
CA ALA A 181 -16.76 15.89 12.74
C ALA A 181 -17.06 14.62 13.55
N TYR A 182 -17.23 14.73 14.88
CA TYR A 182 -17.28 13.59 15.79
C TYR A 182 -18.33 12.54 15.39
N GLU A 183 -19.60 12.94 15.26
CA GLU A 183 -20.70 12.00 14.98
C GLU A 183 -20.53 11.32 13.62
N GLN A 184 -20.07 12.05 12.61
CA GLN A 184 -19.86 11.49 11.27
C GLN A 184 -18.71 10.50 11.27
N MET A 185 -17.59 10.83 11.93
CA MET A 185 -16.41 9.97 11.98
C MET A 185 -16.61 8.74 12.89
N GLU A 186 -17.35 8.88 13.99
CA GLU A 186 -17.75 7.77 14.85
C GLU A 186 -18.65 6.79 14.09
N LYS A 187 -19.61 7.31 13.30
CA LYS A 187 -20.45 6.48 12.43
C LYS A 187 -19.63 5.74 11.37
N MET A 188 -18.67 6.41 10.73
CA MET A 188 -17.78 5.77 9.74
C MET A 188 -16.89 4.69 10.37
N LEU A 189 -16.38 4.94 11.57
CA LEU A 189 -15.58 3.99 12.33
C LEU A 189 -16.39 2.74 12.70
N ASN A 190 -17.62 2.94 13.16
CA ASN A 190 -18.52 1.84 13.54
C ASN A 190 -19.01 1.03 12.32
N SER A 191 -19.18 1.65 11.16
CA SER A 191 -19.69 0.96 9.96
C SER A 191 -18.62 0.21 9.17
N ASN A 192 -17.38 0.71 9.16
CA ASN A 192 -16.33 0.19 8.28
C ASN A 192 -15.22 -0.55 9.04
N GLY A 193 -15.12 -0.38 10.36
CA GLY A 193 -14.09 -0.96 11.19
C GLY A 193 -12.79 -0.14 11.24
N GLU A 194 -11.98 -0.41 12.25
CA GLU A 194 -10.74 0.32 12.55
C GLU A 194 -9.69 0.17 11.43
N GLU A 195 -9.51 -1.04 10.91
CA GLU A 195 -8.51 -1.33 9.87
C GLU A 195 -8.77 -0.56 8.57
N VAL A 196 -10.03 -0.48 8.13
CA VAL A 196 -10.40 0.21 6.89
C VAL A 196 -10.24 1.72 7.07
N LEU A 197 -10.58 2.26 8.25
CA LEU A 197 -10.44 3.68 8.54
C LEU A 197 -8.96 4.08 8.66
N LEU A 198 -8.12 3.24 9.28
CA LEU A 198 -6.66 3.41 9.31
C LEU A 198 -6.08 3.42 7.89
N LEU A 199 -6.49 2.46 7.07
CA LEU A 199 -6.05 2.37 5.67
C LEU A 199 -6.45 3.63 4.89
N SER A 200 -7.67 4.13 5.09
CA SER A 200 -8.14 5.38 4.47
C SER A 200 -7.39 6.61 4.95
N LEU A 201 -7.09 6.75 6.25
CA LEU A 201 -6.30 7.88 6.75
C LEU A 201 -4.88 7.87 6.16
N ARG A 202 -4.26 6.70 6.07
CA ARG A 202 -2.95 6.52 5.44
C ARG A 202 -2.97 6.85 3.95
N VAL A 203 -4.03 6.49 3.23
CA VAL A 203 -4.23 6.89 1.82
C VAL A 203 -4.20 8.42 1.69
N ILE A 204 -4.86 9.15 2.59
CA ILE A 204 -4.89 10.62 2.55
C ILE A 204 -3.50 11.20 2.86
N GLU A 205 -2.81 10.71 3.89
CA GLU A 205 -1.44 11.15 4.23
C GLU A 205 -0.48 10.95 3.07
N SER A 206 -0.56 9.80 2.40
CA SER A 206 0.32 9.45 1.28
C SER A 206 0.02 10.25 0.01
N GLY A 207 -1.26 10.55 -0.27
CA GLY A 207 -1.66 11.34 -1.45
C GLY A 207 -1.28 12.83 -1.37
N GLN A 208 -1.06 13.36 -0.16
CA GLN A 208 -0.63 14.75 0.06
C GLN A 208 0.91 14.90 0.18
N ARG A 209 1.65 13.80 0.39
CA ARG A 209 3.13 13.79 0.44
C ARG A 209 3.79 13.60 -0.94
N ALA A 210 3.02 13.36 -1.99
CA ALA A 210 3.51 13.44 -3.37
C ALA A 210 3.69 14.92 -3.77
N TYR A 211 4.94 15.37 -3.86
CA TYR A 211 5.35 16.76 -4.14
C TYR A 211 5.42 17.05 -5.66
N PRO A 212 5.18 18.29 -6.17
CA PRO A 212 4.59 19.47 -5.52
C PRO A 212 3.20 19.87 -6.06
N PRO A 213 2.46 20.72 -5.32
CA PRO A 213 1.33 21.49 -5.85
C PRO A 213 1.83 22.67 -6.73
N GLN A 214 1.16 22.88 -7.87
CA GLN A 214 1.30 24.07 -8.73
C GLN A 214 0.59 25.29 -8.14
#